data_AF-A0A4S3LHQ2-F1
#
_entry.id   AF-A0A4S3LHQ2-F1
#
_cell.length_a   1.000
_cell.length_b   1.000
_cell.length_c   1.000
_cell.angle_alpha   90.00
_cell.angle_beta   90.00
_cell.angle_gamma   90.00
#
_symmetry.space_group_name_H-M   'P 1'
#
loop_
_entity.id
_entity.type
_entity.pdbx_description
1 polymer ?
#
loop_
_entity_poly.entity_id
_entity_poly.type
_entity_poly.pdbx_seq_one_letter_code
_entity_poly.pdbx_strand_id
1 'polypeptide(L)'
;MTIHTREGYQAYLLEQGLTPNTINSYRSGLEHLSRHSDEDIYTISDATKLDEMALLYGLKGDFSEIGSYGNGSARNALKYWIAYVSGGKLTGSTEEVSGCYLYSLPTEELAVGNTINLSTDSTKHEVGDIIYLLRTNQHEPGIVAHGVIKEYLSELTTASITCEIDEVRSDCSTGLVPLVLLDLATKNHNIPWKNLKSGYQIPEQLGHLFDNLWSIGRGKHSLKQYVEWSSKDPVEKRPDWLPDYQKRVNEIQTLVEHPKQLNDNDLEWIWRQAENGICSVSPGSLPVAEFEKNISFLKAMTLKIFAKPDAETRSDILSEWEEKVKIGDFSTRRVAVINRVFAAVSPEIFTTLVNENHCRKLLLFLKDNFALASNGSSDWISQNNNLKSILAQAGISDESVVETNISLWQLYSAIENWSAVVQQFAVTSNAGQDVASVSDSISSTIPLNQILFGPPGTGKTFATINHALAILEPELLVSKVERHALKSAFDRYVKEGQIVFTTFHQSYSYEDFVEGIRAITNEGGDLEYRIEDGVFKRMCDQAKTGVTFSEDPFEQALTVLNNKINMSDDESINMTTVTGKTFNVRQSDNRNFLVRPEGSVRKNSRTINTEKIKRRYESGEMTSGSSSYIQGILN
;
A
#
# COMPACT_ATOMS: atom_id res chain seq x y z
N MET A 1 17.72 3.35 45.57
CA MET A 1 18.73 3.90 44.65
C MET A 1 19.15 2.79 43.73
N THR A 2 18.79 2.87 42.46
CA THR A 2 19.31 1.94 41.44
C THR A 2 20.79 2.25 41.26
N ILE A 3 21.67 1.28 41.46
CA ILE A 3 23.11 1.47 41.27
C ILE A 3 23.39 1.26 39.78
N HIS A 4 23.75 2.32 39.07
CA HIS A 4 24.13 2.26 37.65
C HIS A 4 25.59 1.82 37.55
N THR A 5 25.85 0.64 36.97
CA THR A 5 27.21 0.10 36.78
C THR A 5 27.66 0.19 35.33
N ARG A 6 28.98 0.16 35.10
CA ARG A 6 29.59 0.11 33.75
C ARG A 6 29.16 -1.14 32.98
N GLU A 7 29.10 -2.27 33.68
CA GLU A 7 28.64 -3.55 33.12
C GLU A 7 27.15 -3.49 32.75
N GLY A 8 26.32 -2.87 33.59
CA GLY A 8 24.90 -2.68 33.30
C GLY A 8 24.67 -1.73 32.13
N TYR A 9 25.49 -0.69 31.98
CA TYR A 9 25.44 0.18 30.80
C TYR A 9 25.86 -0.54 29.51
N GLN A 10 26.88 -1.39 29.57
CA GLN A 10 27.26 -2.23 28.44
C GLN A 10 26.13 -3.20 28.04
N ALA A 11 25.45 -3.80 29.02
CA ALA A 11 24.27 -4.63 28.76
C ALA A 11 23.13 -3.83 28.13
N TYR A 12 22.87 -2.62 28.64
CA TYR A 12 21.89 -1.70 28.06
C TYR A 12 22.21 -1.35 26.59
N LEU A 13 23.46 -1.03 26.26
CA LEU A 13 23.85 -0.75 24.88
C LEU A 13 23.67 -1.96 23.94
N LEU A 14 23.90 -3.17 24.45
CA LEU A 14 23.61 -4.41 23.72
C LEU A 14 22.11 -4.60 23.49
N GLU A 15 21.28 -4.30 24.50
CA GLU A 15 19.81 -4.30 24.36
C GLU A 15 19.31 -3.25 23.36
N GLN A 16 20.00 -2.12 23.21
CA GLN A 16 19.75 -1.13 22.15
C GLN A 16 20.22 -1.58 20.75
N GLY A 17 20.79 -2.79 20.64
CA GLY A 17 21.20 -3.38 19.36
C GLY A 17 22.50 -2.82 18.78
N LEU A 18 23.36 -2.20 19.60
CA LEU A 18 24.65 -1.66 19.17
C LEU A 18 25.70 -2.75 19.01
N THR A 19 26.56 -2.60 18.00
CA THR A 19 27.65 -3.58 17.74
C THR A 19 28.75 -3.50 18.80
N PRO A 20 29.53 -4.58 19.02
CA PRO A 20 30.67 -4.54 19.93
C PRO A 20 31.68 -3.41 19.63
N ASN A 21 31.89 -3.11 18.35
CA ASN A 21 32.76 -2.01 17.92
C ASN A 21 32.20 -0.65 18.30
N THR A 22 30.89 -0.43 18.10
CA THR A 22 30.21 0.80 18.50
C THR A 22 30.23 0.98 20.03
N ILE A 23 29.98 -0.10 20.78
CA ILE A 23 30.03 -0.10 22.24
C ILE A 23 31.43 0.27 22.73
N ASN A 24 32.47 -0.31 22.14
CA ASN A 24 33.85 0.04 22.47
C ASN A 24 34.15 1.51 22.15
N SER A 25 33.68 2.00 21.00
CA SER A 25 33.80 3.41 20.63
C SER A 25 33.09 4.34 21.61
N TYR A 26 31.90 3.98 22.08
CA TYR A 26 31.15 4.76 23.06
C TYR A 26 31.79 4.72 24.44
N ARG A 27 32.35 3.58 24.85
CA ARG A 27 33.13 3.50 26.09
C ARG A 27 34.35 4.42 26.04
N SER A 28 35.11 4.37 24.95
CA SER A 28 36.24 5.29 24.72
C SER A 28 35.80 6.75 24.67
N GLY A 29 34.62 7.03 24.10
CA GLY A 29 34.01 8.36 24.06
C GLY A 29 33.68 8.91 25.45
N LEU A 30 33.00 8.13 26.30
CA LEU A 30 32.71 8.54 27.69
C LEU A 30 33.99 8.71 28.52
N GLU A 31 34.99 7.85 28.33
CA GLU A 31 36.28 8.02 28.98
C GLU A 31 37.00 9.28 28.49
N HIS A 32 36.87 9.63 27.21
CA HIS A 32 37.41 10.86 26.65
C HIS A 32 36.78 12.09 27.34
N LEU A 33 35.45 12.12 27.44
CA LEU A 33 34.74 13.18 28.15
C LEU A 33 35.10 13.23 29.63
N SER A 34 35.21 12.06 30.29
CA SER A 34 35.56 11.97 31.72
C SER A 34 36.94 12.56 32.02
N ARG A 35 37.91 12.36 31.12
CA ARG A 35 39.25 12.95 31.23
C ARG A 35 39.22 14.47 31.04
N HIS A 36 38.34 14.98 30.18
CA HIS A 36 38.23 16.41 29.94
C HIS A 36 37.50 17.13 31.09
N SER A 37 36.42 16.55 31.62
CA SER A 37 35.67 17.12 32.76
C SER A 37 36.35 16.93 34.12
N ASP A 38 37.44 16.16 34.19
CA ASP A 38 38.08 15.71 35.43
C ASP A 38 37.10 15.00 36.39
N GLU A 39 36.13 14.28 35.81
CA GLU A 39 35.08 13.58 36.54
C GLU A 39 34.74 12.24 35.88
N ASP A 40 34.55 11.18 36.66
CA ASP A 40 34.11 9.88 36.13
C ASP A 40 32.61 9.90 35.84
N ILE A 41 32.25 10.10 34.57
CA ILE A 41 30.84 10.21 34.12
C ILE A 41 30.03 8.97 34.52
N TYR A 42 30.66 7.79 34.59
CA TYR A 42 29.99 6.56 35.00
C TYR A 42 29.50 6.57 36.45
N THR A 43 29.92 7.54 37.25
CA THR A 43 29.49 7.70 38.65
C THR A 43 28.41 8.78 38.82
N ILE A 44 28.14 9.56 37.77
CA ILE A 44 27.16 10.65 37.81
C ILE A 44 25.76 10.07 37.60
N SER A 45 24.91 10.24 38.60
CA SER A 45 23.49 9.86 38.58
C SER A 45 22.55 11.07 38.76
N ASP A 46 23.11 12.27 38.90
CA ASP A 46 22.35 13.52 38.92
C ASP A 46 21.97 13.88 37.47
N ALA A 47 20.66 13.84 37.19
CA ALA A 47 20.13 14.16 35.86
C ALA A 47 20.45 15.60 35.44
N THR A 48 20.42 16.55 36.36
CA THR A 48 20.70 17.98 36.07
C THR A 48 22.13 18.15 35.59
N LYS A 49 23.07 17.50 36.28
CA LYS A 49 24.49 17.56 35.94
C LYS A 49 24.79 16.87 34.61
N LEU A 50 24.16 15.74 34.35
CA LEU A 50 24.33 15.04 33.09
C LEU A 50 23.76 15.84 31.91
N ASP A 51 22.64 16.53 32.09
CA ASP A 51 22.06 17.44 31.11
C ASP A 51 23.00 18.63 30.83
N GLU A 52 23.57 19.25 31.86
CA GLU A 52 24.59 20.30 31.72
C GLU A 52 25.81 19.81 30.92
N MET A 53 26.28 18.59 31.19
CA MET A 53 27.37 17.99 30.42
C MET A 53 26.96 17.73 28.96
N ALA A 54 25.73 17.27 28.71
CA ALA A 54 25.24 17.05 27.36
C ALA A 54 25.17 18.35 26.55
N LEU A 55 24.86 19.48 27.21
CA LEU A 55 24.91 20.82 26.62
C LEU A 55 26.34 21.23 26.30
N LEU A 56 27.25 21.12 27.27
CA LEU A 56 28.65 21.53 27.11
C LEU A 56 29.38 20.75 26.00
N TYR A 57 29.15 19.44 25.90
CA TYR A 57 29.75 18.56 24.89
C TYR A 57 28.85 18.34 23.65
N GLY A 58 27.72 19.05 23.58
CA GLY A 58 26.79 19.02 22.47
C GLY A 58 27.35 19.67 21.20
N LEU A 59 26.62 19.60 20.09
CA LEU A 59 27.05 20.24 18.82
C LEU A 59 27.23 21.76 18.94
N LYS A 60 26.42 22.40 19.79
CA LYS A 60 26.43 23.85 20.04
C LYS A 60 27.15 24.23 21.35
N GLY A 61 27.76 23.26 22.04
CA GLY A 61 28.40 23.47 23.34
C GLY A 61 29.82 24.04 23.25
N ASP A 62 30.26 24.69 24.33
CA ASP A 62 31.61 25.26 24.46
C ASP A 62 32.73 24.21 24.26
N PHE A 63 32.42 22.93 24.46
CA PHE A 63 33.33 21.79 24.26
C PHE A 63 32.86 20.88 23.11
N SER A 64 32.19 21.43 22.10
CA SER A 64 31.72 20.70 20.91
C SER A 64 32.82 19.96 20.16
N GLU A 65 34.04 20.51 20.09
CA GLU A 65 35.21 19.82 19.50
C GLU A 65 35.58 18.55 20.28
N ILE A 66 35.48 18.60 21.61
CA ILE A 66 35.73 17.46 22.51
C ILE A 66 34.60 16.44 22.41
N GLY A 67 33.35 16.91 22.34
CA GLY A 67 32.16 16.08 22.10
C GLY A 67 32.15 15.39 20.74
N SER A 68 32.87 15.96 19.75
CA SER A 68 33.04 15.42 18.41
C SER A 68 34.11 14.34 18.31
N TYR A 69 34.79 13.99 19.41
CA TYR A 69 35.76 12.91 19.45
C TYR A 69 35.21 11.59 18.90
N GLY A 70 36.00 10.96 18.03
CA GLY A 70 35.61 9.74 17.32
C GLY A 70 34.43 9.95 16.36
N ASN A 71 34.35 11.12 15.71
CA ASN A 71 33.25 11.54 14.83
C ASN A 71 31.89 11.57 15.56
N GLY A 72 31.85 12.19 16.74
CA GLY A 72 30.64 12.33 17.56
C GLY A 72 30.31 11.13 18.44
N SER A 73 31.18 10.11 18.49
CA SER A 73 31.03 8.97 19.39
C SER A 73 30.98 9.40 20.86
N ALA A 74 31.75 10.41 21.26
CA ALA A 74 31.75 10.92 22.64
C ALA A 74 30.39 11.53 23.04
N ARG A 75 29.84 12.45 22.24
CA ARG A 75 28.50 13.01 22.48
C ARG A 75 27.41 11.94 22.48
N ASN A 76 27.43 11.02 21.52
CA ASN A 76 26.44 9.94 21.46
C ASN A 76 26.53 9.02 22.68
N ALA A 77 27.75 8.70 23.12
CA ALA A 77 27.95 7.89 24.31
C ALA A 77 27.40 8.56 25.59
N LEU A 78 27.52 9.88 25.70
CA LEU A 78 26.91 10.63 26.81
C LEU A 78 25.37 10.58 26.75
N LYS A 79 24.78 10.71 25.56
CA LYS A 79 23.33 10.59 25.37
C LYS A 79 22.78 9.22 25.80
N TYR A 80 23.46 8.13 25.43
CA TYR A 80 23.05 6.79 25.85
C TYR A 80 23.26 6.57 27.36
N TRP A 81 24.30 7.15 27.97
CA TRP A 81 24.49 7.12 29.41
C TRP A 81 23.35 7.80 30.16
N ILE A 82 22.91 8.97 29.69
CA ILE A 82 21.76 9.71 30.25
C ILE A 82 20.48 8.88 30.18
N ALA A 83 20.22 8.25 29.02
CA ALA A 83 19.05 7.39 28.84
C ALA A 83 19.09 6.17 29.77
N TYR A 84 20.27 5.59 30.00
CA TYR A 84 20.46 4.48 30.92
C TYR A 84 20.22 4.88 32.39
N VAL A 85 20.73 6.03 32.82
CA VAL A 85 20.52 6.57 34.17
C VAL A 85 19.05 6.92 34.40
N SER A 86 18.37 7.43 33.36
CA SER A 86 16.97 7.88 33.42
C SER A 86 15.93 6.77 33.22
N GLY A 87 16.36 5.49 33.16
CA GLY A 87 15.47 4.34 33.03
C GLY A 87 14.76 4.25 31.68
N GLY A 88 15.42 4.66 30.60
CA GLY A 88 14.91 4.57 29.22
C GLY A 88 13.93 5.69 28.84
N LYS A 89 13.64 6.64 29.74
CA LYS A 89 12.98 7.90 29.39
C LYS A 89 14.04 8.96 29.16
N LEU A 90 14.10 9.50 27.95
CA LEU A 90 14.67 10.83 27.72
C LEU A 90 13.76 11.81 28.49
N THR A 91 14.12 12.12 29.74
CA THR A 91 13.44 13.17 30.49
C THR A 91 13.87 14.49 29.90
N GLY A 92 12.98 15.11 29.12
CA GLY A 92 13.24 16.40 28.49
C GLY A 92 13.53 17.48 29.52
N SER A 93 14.71 18.06 29.40
CA SER A 93 14.89 19.50 29.51
C SER A 93 14.87 20.05 28.07
N THR A 94 14.01 21.03 27.85
CA THR A 94 13.73 21.68 26.58
C THR A 94 14.94 22.51 26.12
N GLU A 95 15.73 22.00 25.18
CA GLU A 95 16.43 22.82 24.19
C GLU A 95 16.30 22.17 22.82
N GLU A 96 16.16 23.03 21.81
CA GLU A 96 15.72 22.78 20.44
C GLU A 96 16.40 21.56 19.82
N VAL A 97 15.59 20.59 19.39
CA VAL A 97 16.03 19.60 18.42
C VAL A 97 16.52 20.38 17.21
N SER A 98 17.84 20.35 16.94
CA SER A 98 18.40 20.80 15.66
C SER A 98 17.47 20.34 14.56
N GLY A 99 16.95 21.28 13.78
CA GLY A 99 15.99 20.96 12.72
C GLY A 99 16.61 19.96 11.76
N CYS A 100 15.87 18.92 11.40
CA CYS A 100 16.29 17.95 10.38
C CYS A 100 15.60 18.29 9.06
N TYR A 101 16.35 18.38 7.97
CA TYR A 101 15.81 18.77 6.67
C TYR A 101 16.21 17.80 5.56
N LEU A 102 15.30 17.58 4.62
CA LEU A 102 15.57 16.85 3.37
C LEU A 102 15.81 17.85 2.23
N TYR A 103 16.90 17.64 1.51
CA TYR A 103 17.26 18.38 0.31
C TYR A 103 17.38 17.42 -0.87
N SER A 104 17.02 17.90 -2.07
CA SER A 104 17.30 17.13 -3.28
C SER A 104 18.82 17.10 -3.54
N LEU A 105 19.31 15.96 -4.03
CA LEU A 105 20.71 15.79 -4.40
C LEU A 105 21.12 16.87 -5.45
N PRO A 106 22.12 17.73 -5.15
CA PRO A 106 22.63 18.69 -6.12
C PRO A 106 23.36 17.97 -7.27
N THR A 107 23.57 18.67 -8.38
CA THR A 107 24.35 18.16 -9.53
C THR A 107 25.86 18.15 -9.30
N GLU A 108 26.33 18.71 -8.18
CA GLU A 108 27.73 18.81 -7.82
C GLU A 108 28.26 17.50 -7.19
N GLU A 109 29.55 17.25 -7.36
CA GLU A 109 30.20 16.05 -6.81
C GLU A 109 30.32 16.16 -5.29
N LEU A 110 29.73 15.19 -4.57
CA LEU A 110 29.73 15.16 -3.11
C LEU A 110 31.00 14.50 -2.56
N ALA A 111 31.69 15.18 -1.65
CA ALA A 111 32.76 14.60 -0.85
C ALA A 111 32.68 15.06 0.61
N VAL A 112 33.17 14.23 1.51
CA VAL A 112 33.24 14.56 2.95
C VAL A 112 34.18 15.76 3.16
N GLY A 113 33.75 16.70 3.99
CA GLY A 113 34.43 17.97 4.24
C GLY A 113 34.17 19.05 3.18
N ASN A 114 33.47 18.73 2.08
CA ASN A 114 33.05 19.76 1.14
C ASN A 114 31.92 20.59 1.74
N THR A 115 31.97 21.88 1.43
CA THR A 115 30.88 22.81 1.69
C THR A 115 30.06 22.97 0.42
N ILE A 116 28.75 22.80 0.51
CA ILE A 116 27.80 22.96 -0.61
C ILE A 116 26.80 24.07 -0.29
N ASN A 117 26.39 24.79 -1.34
CA ASN A 117 25.37 25.82 -1.24
C ASN A 117 24.05 25.30 -1.79
N LEU A 118 23.00 25.31 -0.98
CA LEU A 118 21.67 24.83 -1.37
C LEU A 118 20.67 25.97 -1.29
N SER A 119 19.89 26.12 -2.36
CA SER A 119 18.70 26.98 -2.32
C SER A 119 17.63 26.33 -1.45
N THR A 120 16.91 27.17 -0.70
CA THR A 120 15.90 26.68 0.24
C THR A 120 14.63 27.54 0.18
N ASP A 121 13.49 26.84 0.26
CA ASP A 121 12.18 27.47 0.39
C ASP A 121 11.77 27.65 1.86
N SER A 122 12.57 27.11 2.80
CA SER A 122 12.30 27.19 4.23
C SER A 122 13.00 28.40 4.85
N THR A 123 12.27 29.14 5.68
CA THR A 123 12.77 30.31 6.40
C THR A 123 13.17 30.01 7.85
N LYS A 124 13.26 28.73 8.22
CA LYS A 124 13.39 28.27 9.62
C LYS A 124 14.74 27.61 9.95
N HIS A 125 15.76 27.78 9.12
CA HIS A 125 17.06 27.15 9.33
C HIS A 125 17.85 27.82 10.45
N GLU A 126 18.56 27.00 11.20
CA GLU A 126 19.56 27.42 12.16
C GLU A 126 20.92 26.81 11.85
N VAL A 127 21.98 27.51 12.24
CA VAL A 127 23.33 26.94 12.21
C VAL A 127 23.37 25.75 13.19
N GLY A 128 23.86 24.60 12.71
CA GLY A 128 23.86 23.34 13.45
C GLY A 128 22.67 22.42 13.18
N ASP A 129 21.74 22.82 12.31
CA ASP A 129 20.67 21.94 11.82
C ASP A 129 21.22 20.83 10.92
N ILE A 130 20.55 19.67 10.94
CA ILE A 130 20.94 18.47 10.20
C ILE A 130 20.29 18.49 8.81
N ILE A 131 21.06 18.13 7.79
CA ILE A 131 20.55 17.92 6.43
C ILE A 131 20.80 16.51 5.93
N TYR A 132 19.84 16.02 5.15
CA TYR A 132 19.94 14.77 4.40
C TYR A 132 19.76 15.06 2.91
N LEU A 133 20.69 14.56 2.08
CA LEU A 133 20.59 14.68 0.63
C LEU A 133 19.90 13.45 0.03
N LEU A 134 18.79 13.68 -0.65
CA LEU A 134 17.91 12.66 -1.21
C LEU A 134 18.06 12.58 -2.73
N ARG A 135 18.34 11.38 -3.24
CA ARG A 135 18.30 11.02 -4.66
C ARG A 135 16.94 10.40 -4.98
N THR A 136 16.15 11.04 -5.84
CA THR A 136 14.78 10.58 -6.19
C THR A 136 14.64 10.04 -7.62
N ASN A 137 15.40 10.56 -8.58
CA ASN A 137 15.16 10.34 -10.03
C ASN A 137 16.29 9.57 -10.74
N GLN A 138 16.97 8.65 -10.07
CA GLN A 138 18.08 7.86 -10.62
C GLN A 138 18.03 6.40 -10.12
N HIS A 139 18.93 5.56 -10.63
CA HIS A 139 19.19 4.22 -10.08
C HIS A 139 19.50 4.33 -8.57
N GLU A 140 18.94 3.43 -7.76
CA GLU A 140 19.09 3.42 -6.29
C GLU A 140 18.61 4.73 -5.60
N PRO A 141 17.30 5.04 -5.64
CA PRO A 141 16.76 6.22 -4.96
C PRO A 141 16.85 6.07 -3.44
N GLY A 142 17.21 7.15 -2.74
CA GLY A 142 17.40 7.15 -1.28
C GLY A 142 18.25 8.31 -0.77
N ILE A 143 18.49 8.36 0.54
CA ILE A 143 19.38 9.33 1.16
C ILE A 143 20.82 8.89 0.92
N VAL A 144 21.62 9.77 0.33
CA VAL A 144 23.00 9.50 -0.10
C VAL A 144 24.05 10.30 0.67
N ALA A 145 23.64 11.30 1.45
CA ALA A 145 24.58 12.05 2.30
C ALA A 145 23.89 12.65 3.52
N HIS A 146 24.71 12.91 4.53
CA HIS A 146 24.39 13.62 5.75
C HIS A 146 25.32 14.84 5.87
N GLY A 147 24.83 15.91 6.47
CA GLY A 147 25.60 17.12 6.69
C GLY A 147 24.96 18.06 7.70
N VAL A 148 25.61 19.19 7.94
CA VAL A 148 25.20 20.18 8.93
C VAL A 148 25.22 21.58 8.33
N ILE A 149 24.20 22.39 8.63
CA ILE A 149 24.13 23.80 8.23
C ILE A 149 25.20 24.60 8.97
N LYS A 150 26.03 25.34 8.23
CA LYS A 150 27.08 26.24 8.75
C LYS A 150 26.68 27.69 8.65
N GLU A 151 25.98 28.06 7.59
CA GLU A 151 25.52 29.43 7.38
C GLU A 151 24.13 29.41 6.75
N TYR A 152 23.32 30.42 7.09
CA TYR A 152 22.02 30.67 6.48
C TYR A 152 21.95 32.14 6.06
N LEU A 153 21.67 32.37 4.78
CA LEU A 153 21.56 33.69 4.17
C LEU A 153 20.12 33.86 3.66
N SER A 154 19.43 34.86 4.19
CA SER A 154 18.09 35.25 3.77
C SER A 154 18.15 36.63 3.14
N GLU A 155 18.20 36.69 1.81
CA GLU A 155 18.08 37.94 1.05
C GLU A 155 16.64 38.13 0.55
N LEU A 156 16.25 39.38 0.24
CA LEU A 156 14.88 39.80 -0.11
C LEU A 156 14.20 39.00 -1.25
N THR A 157 14.96 38.21 -2.04
CA THR A 157 14.45 37.47 -3.20
C THR A 157 14.78 35.96 -3.21
N THR A 158 15.79 35.49 -2.47
CA THR A 158 16.23 34.08 -2.45
C THR A 158 16.92 33.75 -1.12
N ALA A 159 16.57 32.61 -0.50
CA ALA A 159 17.25 32.10 0.69
C ALA A 159 18.17 30.93 0.32
N SER A 160 19.35 30.89 0.92
CA SER A 160 20.33 29.82 0.72
C SER A 160 20.96 29.38 2.03
N ILE A 161 21.32 28.11 2.10
CA ILE A 161 22.11 27.55 3.19
C ILE A 161 23.46 27.06 2.66
N THR A 162 24.46 27.22 3.50
CA THR A 162 25.81 26.68 3.32
C THR A 162 25.92 25.48 4.24
N CYS A 163 26.18 24.29 3.71
CA CYS A 163 26.24 23.05 4.49
C CYS A 163 27.58 22.35 4.33
N GLU A 164 28.12 21.84 5.43
CA GLU A 164 29.27 20.94 5.39
C GLU A 164 28.78 19.49 5.37
N ILE A 165 29.29 18.70 4.43
CA ILE A 165 28.97 17.27 4.31
C ILE A 165 29.92 16.46 5.19
N ASP A 166 29.39 15.70 6.13
CA ASP A 166 30.18 14.90 7.07
C ASP A 166 30.23 13.41 6.70
N GLU A 167 29.27 12.92 5.90
CA GLU A 167 29.24 11.54 5.42
C GLU A 167 28.53 11.42 4.08
N VAL A 168 29.10 10.63 3.16
CA VAL A 168 28.53 10.30 1.86
C VAL A 168 28.44 8.78 1.70
N ARG A 169 27.30 8.31 1.20
CA ARG A 169 27.01 6.93 0.81
C ARG A 169 26.36 6.94 -0.58
N SER A 170 27.21 6.82 -1.60
CA SER A 170 26.84 7.01 -3.01
C SER A 170 25.87 5.97 -3.57
N ASP A 171 25.82 4.78 -2.96
CA ASP A 171 25.20 3.60 -3.54
C ASP A 171 24.71 2.62 -2.45
N CYS A 172 23.98 1.60 -2.88
CA CYS A 172 23.43 0.60 -1.99
C CYS A 172 24.50 -0.25 -1.30
N SER A 173 25.69 -0.39 -1.88
CA SER A 173 26.79 -1.15 -1.27
C SER A 173 27.43 -0.43 -0.08
N THR A 174 27.41 0.90 -0.10
CA THR A 174 27.91 1.78 0.98
C THR A 174 26.86 2.07 2.06
N GLY A 175 25.61 1.66 1.85
CA GLY A 175 24.54 1.73 2.84
C GLY A 175 23.76 3.04 2.83
N LEU A 176 23.50 3.58 1.64
CA LEU A 176 22.47 4.62 1.47
C LEU A 176 21.14 4.14 2.06
N VAL A 177 20.29 5.05 2.52
CA VAL A 177 18.97 4.67 3.06
C VAL A 177 17.99 4.66 1.90
N PRO A 178 17.50 3.50 1.44
CA PRO A 178 16.72 3.42 0.20
C PRO A 178 15.34 4.06 0.40
N LEU A 179 14.83 4.70 -0.65
CA LEU A 179 13.56 5.44 -0.58
C LEU A 179 12.38 4.56 -0.15
N VAL A 180 12.38 3.27 -0.54
CA VAL A 180 11.34 2.31 -0.10
C VAL A 180 11.36 2.07 1.41
N LEU A 181 12.54 2.05 2.03
CA LEU A 181 12.66 1.94 3.49
C LEU A 181 12.15 3.21 4.17
N LEU A 182 12.49 4.38 3.63
CA LEU A 182 12.03 5.66 4.17
C LEU A 182 10.50 5.78 4.10
N ASP A 183 9.90 5.46 2.96
CA ASP A 183 8.44 5.50 2.78
C ASP A 183 7.72 4.55 3.73
N LEU A 184 8.20 3.30 3.87
CA LEU A 184 7.62 2.34 4.80
C LEU A 184 7.78 2.79 6.27
N ALA A 185 8.97 3.24 6.65
CA ALA A 185 9.25 3.70 8.01
C ALA A 185 8.50 5.00 8.39
N THR A 186 8.07 5.79 7.40
CA THR A 186 7.37 7.06 7.61
C THR A 186 5.91 7.03 7.15
N LYS A 187 5.36 5.84 6.86
CA LYS A 187 4.05 5.64 6.26
C LYS A 187 2.89 6.33 6.99
N ASN A 188 2.98 6.47 8.32
CA ASN A 188 1.96 7.12 9.15
C ASN A 188 2.06 8.66 9.17
N HIS A 189 3.08 9.24 8.54
CA HIS A 189 3.38 10.67 8.60
C HIS A 189 3.25 11.39 7.25
N ASN A 190 2.83 10.68 6.20
CA ASN A 190 2.45 11.25 4.90
C ASN A 190 3.51 12.21 4.30
N ILE A 191 4.79 11.79 4.32
CA ILE A 191 5.87 12.60 3.74
C ILE A 191 5.62 12.73 2.23
N PRO A 192 5.64 13.95 1.66
CA PRO A 192 5.30 14.19 0.26
C PRO A 192 6.46 13.86 -0.67
N TRP A 193 6.94 12.61 -0.67
CA TRP A 193 8.06 12.13 -1.51
C TRP A 193 7.92 12.49 -3.00
N LYS A 194 6.68 12.69 -3.47
CA LYS A 194 6.31 13.07 -4.84
C LYS A 194 6.64 14.52 -5.22
N ASN A 195 6.50 15.45 -4.29
CA ASN A 195 6.64 16.91 -4.50
C ASN A 195 7.52 17.52 -3.41
N LEU A 196 8.55 16.78 -3.00
CA LEU A 196 9.40 17.20 -1.90
C LEU A 196 10.11 18.50 -2.29
N LYS A 197 9.75 19.59 -1.62
CA LYS A 197 10.45 20.87 -1.79
C LYS A 197 11.87 20.77 -1.24
N SER A 198 12.78 21.50 -1.86
CA SER A 198 14.15 21.64 -1.34
C SER A 198 14.11 22.29 0.05
N GLY A 199 14.68 21.62 1.05
CA GLY A 199 14.62 22.06 2.44
C GLY A 199 13.33 21.71 3.15
N TYR A 200 12.72 20.57 2.81
CA TYR A 200 11.58 20.03 3.54
C TYR A 200 11.98 19.71 4.98
N GLN A 201 11.33 20.35 5.95
CA GLN A 201 11.55 20.08 7.37
C GLN A 201 10.96 18.71 7.73
N ILE A 202 11.83 17.79 8.14
CA ILE A 202 11.41 16.52 8.74
C ILE A 202 10.69 16.86 10.05
N PRO A 203 9.48 16.34 10.28
CA PRO A 203 8.79 16.51 11.56
C PRO A 203 9.70 16.11 12.72
N GLU A 204 9.75 16.92 13.79
CA GLU A 204 10.65 16.73 14.94
C GLU A 204 10.60 15.31 15.52
N GLN A 205 9.38 14.74 15.63
CA GLN A 205 9.14 13.37 16.07
C GLN A 205 9.81 12.28 15.22
N LEU A 206 10.21 12.60 13.99
CA LEU A 206 10.87 11.70 13.04
C LEU A 206 12.39 11.91 12.94
N GLY A 207 12.96 12.96 13.52
CA GLY A 207 14.40 13.24 13.43
C GLY A 207 15.25 12.03 13.87
N HIS A 208 14.92 11.45 15.03
CA HIS A 208 15.58 10.25 15.53
C HIS A 208 15.42 9.01 14.65
N LEU A 209 14.31 8.88 13.92
CA LEU A 209 14.12 7.78 12.98
C LEU A 209 15.11 7.88 11.82
N PHE A 210 15.24 9.07 11.22
CA PHE A 210 16.18 9.30 10.12
C PHE A 210 17.63 9.12 10.56
N ASP A 211 18.00 9.67 11.72
CA ASP A 211 19.34 9.50 12.30
C ASP A 211 19.65 8.03 12.58
N ASN A 212 18.68 7.29 13.12
CA ASN A 212 18.85 5.88 13.39
C ASN A 212 19.00 5.08 12.10
N LEU A 213 18.11 5.27 11.12
CA LEU A 213 18.19 4.62 9.81
C LEU A 213 19.55 4.91 9.16
N TRP A 214 19.98 6.17 9.13
CA TRP A 214 21.31 6.54 8.63
C TRP A 214 22.42 5.85 9.42
N SER A 215 22.44 5.91 10.74
CA SER A 215 23.52 5.35 11.56
C SER A 215 23.67 3.83 11.39
N ILE A 216 22.58 3.07 11.50
CA ILE A 216 22.62 1.60 11.49
C ILE A 216 22.95 1.00 10.11
N GLY A 217 22.74 1.77 9.04
CA GLY A 217 23.03 1.36 7.67
C GLY A 217 24.51 1.41 7.30
N ARG A 218 25.35 2.07 8.13
CA ARG A 218 26.77 2.28 7.79
C ARG A 218 27.49 0.95 7.57
N GLY A 219 28.10 0.81 6.38
CA GLY A 219 28.86 -0.39 6.02
C GLY A 219 28.02 -1.63 5.76
N LYS A 220 26.69 -1.48 5.62
CA LYS A 220 25.76 -2.56 5.25
C LYS A 220 25.16 -2.27 3.89
N HIS A 221 24.85 -3.32 3.14
CA HIS A 221 24.07 -3.16 1.93
C HIS A 221 22.65 -2.62 2.27
N SER A 222 22.10 -1.70 1.49
CA SER A 222 20.75 -1.13 1.74
C SER A 222 19.64 -2.18 1.85
N LEU A 223 19.76 -3.30 1.13
CA LEU A 223 18.81 -4.42 1.25
C LEU A 223 18.89 -5.08 2.64
N LYS A 224 20.11 -5.26 3.17
CA LYS A 224 20.32 -5.80 4.52
C LYS A 224 19.78 -4.86 5.58
N GLN A 225 20.02 -3.56 5.42
CA GLN A 225 19.44 -2.53 6.27
C GLN A 225 17.90 -2.61 6.29
N TYR A 226 17.26 -2.78 5.13
CA TYR A 226 15.82 -2.96 5.03
C TYR A 226 15.34 -4.22 5.78
N VAL A 227 15.98 -5.37 5.54
CA VAL A 227 15.56 -6.64 6.18
C VAL A 227 15.72 -6.56 7.70
N GLU A 228 16.87 -6.09 8.20
CA GLU A 228 17.12 -5.89 9.63
C GLU A 228 16.17 -4.88 10.30
N TRP A 229 15.76 -3.84 9.56
CA TRP A 229 14.75 -2.90 10.05
C TRP A 229 13.38 -3.57 10.14
N SER A 230 12.94 -4.22 9.06
CA SER A 230 11.60 -4.80 8.99
C SER A 230 11.39 -5.93 10.00
N SER A 231 12.43 -6.69 10.37
CA SER A 231 12.33 -7.72 11.41
C SER A 231 12.16 -7.17 12.82
N LYS A 232 12.56 -5.91 13.05
CA LYS A 232 12.46 -5.23 14.35
C LYS A 232 11.25 -4.31 14.45
N ASP A 233 10.76 -3.81 13.32
CA ASP A 233 9.62 -2.90 13.27
C ASP A 233 8.35 -3.57 13.85
N PRO A 234 7.58 -2.89 14.73
CA PRO A 234 6.40 -3.48 15.37
C PRO A 234 5.32 -3.98 14.40
N VAL A 235 5.23 -3.39 13.21
CA VAL A 235 4.21 -3.69 12.19
C VAL A 235 4.80 -4.57 11.09
N GLU A 236 5.95 -4.20 10.53
CA GLU A 236 6.55 -4.89 9.38
C GLU A 236 7.12 -6.27 9.75
N LYS A 237 7.42 -6.53 11.03
CA LYS A 237 7.78 -7.88 11.50
C LYS A 237 6.62 -8.87 11.44
N ARG A 238 5.40 -8.38 11.18
CA ARG A 238 4.15 -9.15 11.08
C ARG A 238 3.90 -10.04 12.29
N PRO A 239 3.62 -9.46 13.48
CA PRO A 239 3.31 -10.25 14.67
C PRO A 239 2.07 -11.14 14.52
N ASP A 240 1.21 -10.83 13.54
CA ASP A 240 0.05 -11.63 13.14
C ASP A 240 0.41 -12.88 12.33
N TRP A 241 1.57 -12.91 11.66
CA TRP A 241 1.96 -13.99 10.73
C TRP A 241 3.24 -14.72 11.17
N LEU A 242 4.20 -14.02 11.76
CA LEU A 242 5.50 -14.58 12.17
C LEU A 242 5.39 -15.82 13.07
N PRO A 243 4.58 -15.82 14.16
CA PRO A 243 4.47 -16.98 15.04
C PRO A 243 3.88 -18.21 14.32
N ASP A 244 2.87 -17.98 13.48
CA ASP A 244 2.22 -19.03 12.72
C ASP A 244 3.15 -19.60 11.65
N TYR A 245 3.91 -18.76 10.95
CA TYR A 245 4.89 -19.23 9.97
C TYR A 245 5.99 -20.08 10.63
N GLN A 246 6.56 -19.61 11.75
CA GLN A 246 7.55 -20.38 12.52
C GLN A 246 6.99 -21.73 12.98
N LYS A 247 5.76 -21.73 13.51
CA LYS A 247 5.08 -22.95 13.94
C LYS A 247 4.94 -23.95 12.78
N ARG A 248 4.47 -23.50 11.61
CA ARG A 248 4.27 -24.37 10.45
C ARG A 248 5.56 -24.93 9.86
N VAL A 249 6.63 -24.13 9.84
CA VAL A 249 7.95 -24.60 9.42
C VAL A 249 8.47 -25.67 10.38
N ASN A 250 8.28 -25.50 11.70
CA ASN A 250 8.68 -26.52 12.68
C ASN A 250 7.85 -27.80 12.54
N GLU A 251 6.53 -27.69 12.35
CA GLU A 251 5.63 -28.82 12.14
C GLU A 251 6.01 -29.62 10.89
N ILE A 252 6.26 -28.94 9.75
CA ILE A 252 6.60 -29.63 8.52
C ILE A 252 8.02 -30.21 8.56
N GLN A 253 8.97 -29.56 9.22
CA GLN A 253 10.31 -30.09 9.40
C GLN A 253 10.30 -31.40 10.21
N THR A 254 9.46 -31.46 11.25
CA THR A 254 9.23 -32.71 12.01
C THR A 254 8.67 -33.82 11.11
N LEU A 255 7.75 -33.48 10.19
CA LEU A 255 7.19 -34.43 9.22
C LEU A 255 8.20 -34.86 8.16
N VAL A 256 9.12 -33.99 7.75
CA VAL A 256 10.22 -34.32 6.82
C VAL A 256 11.18 -35.32 7.46
N GLU A 257 11.50 -35.16 8.74
CA GLU A 257 12.34 -36.09 9.50
C GLU A 257 11.63 -37.42 9.80
N HIS A 258 10.29 -37.39 9.92
CA HIS A 258 9.46 -38.56 10.22
C HIS A 258 8.28 -38.73 9.23
N PRO A 259 8.52 -38.99 7.92
CA PRO A 259 7.48 -38.96 6.89
C PRO A 259 6.34 -39.98 7.10
N LYS A 260 6.59 -41.02 7.88
CA LYS A 260 5.57 -42.03 8.24
C LYS A 260 4.45 -41.48 9.14
N GLN A 261 4.67 -40.35 9.81
CA GLN A 261 3.69 -39.71 10.69
C GLN A 261 2.68 -38.84 9.92
N LEU A 262 2.96 -38.54 8.64
CA LEU A 262 2.10 -37.74 7.78
C LEU A 262 0.69 -38.34 7.69
N ASN A 263 -0.29 -37.58 8.17
CA ASN A 263 -1.70 -37.96 8.23
C ASN A 263 -2.60 -36.96 7.45
N ASP A 264 -3.88 -37.27 7.38
CA ASP A 264 -4.85 -36.51 6.58
C ASP A 264 -5.09 -35.09 7.11
N ASN A 265 -4.98 -34.87 8.43
CA ASN A 265 -5.06 -33.54 9.03
C ASN A 265 -3.85 -32.66 8.67
N ASP A 266 -2.68 -33.27 8.46
CA ASP A 266 -1.50 -32.55 7.98
C ASP A 266 -1.71 -32.09 6.52
N LEU A 267 -2.23 -32.99 5.69
CA LEU A 267 -2.50 -32.69 4.28
C LEU A 267 -3.53 -31.57 4.10
N GLU A 268 -4.50 -31.49 5.00
CA GLU A 268 -5.55 -30.46 5.02
C GLU A 268 -4.94 -29.04 5.10
N TRP A 269 -4.02 -28.79 6.03
CA TRP A 269 -3.39 -27.47 6.15
C TRP A 269 -2.28 -27.25 5.11
N ILE A 270 -1.55 -28.29 4.71
CA ILE A 270 -0.50 -28.19 3.67
C ILE A 270 -1.12 -27.78 2.32
N TRP A 271 -2.18 -28.46 1.89
CA TRP A 271 -2.73 -28.33 0.53
C TRP A 271 -4.01 -27.49 0.43
N ARG A 272 -4.97 -27.67 1.34
CA ARG A 272 -6.34 -27.16 1.12
C ARG A 272 -6.55 -25.73 1.59
N GLN A 273 -6.09 -25.41 2.79
CA GLN A 273 -6.38 -24.12 3.43
C GLN A 273 -5.90 -22.94 2.56
N ALA A 274 -6.78 -21.95 2.37
CA ALA A 274 -6.46 -20.76 1.59
C ALA A 274 -5.32 -19.97 2.24
N GLU A 275 -5.33 -19.90 3.56
CA GLU A 275 -4.28 -19.35 4.41
C GLU A 275 -3.86 -20.45 5.38
N ASN A 276 -2.59 -20.84 5.36
CA ASN A 276 -2.11 -21.99 6.13
C ASN A 276 -0.97 -21.67 7.10
N GLY A 277 -0.62 -20.39 7.25
CA GLY A 277 0.53 -19.92 8.02
C GLY A 277 1.82 -19.74 7.20
N ILE A 278 1.94 -20.39 6.03
CA ILE A 278 3.09 -20.17 5.12
C ILE A 278 2.83 -18.99 4.20
N CYS A 279 1.75 -19.04 3.41
CA CYS A 279 1.29 -17.90 2.60
C CYS A 279 -0.16 -18.11 2.13
N SER A 280 -0.83 -17.03 1.75
CA SER A 280 -2.16 -17.08 1.14
C SER A 280 -2.09 -17.48 -0.33
N VAL A 281 -3.03 -18.32 -0.76
CA VAL A 281 -3.23 -18.68 -2.18
C VAL A 281 -4.62 -18.29 -2.69
N SER A 282 -5.40 -17.49 -1.93
CA SER A 282 -6.75 -17.07 -2.33
C SER A 282 -6.74 -16.15 -3.56
N PRO A 283 -7.68 -16.29 -4.53
CA PRO A 283 -8.81 -17.24 -4.60
C PRO A 283 -8.46 -18.62 -5.19
N GLY A 284 -7.17 -18.94 -5.34
CA GLY A 284 -6.65 -20.17 -5.94
C GLY A 284 -6.57 -21.41 -5.04
N SER A 285 -7.20 -21.42 -3.86
CA SER A 285 -7.20 -22.55 -2.93
C SER A 285 -7.83 -23.83 -3.52
N LEU A 286 -7.47 -24.98 -2.96
CA LEU A 286 -7.99 -26.27 -3.40
C LEU A 286 -9.41 -26.48 -2.83
N PRO A 287 -10.44 -26.74 -3.67
CA PRO A 287 -11.79 -27.02 -3.20
C PRO A 287 -11.85 -28.28 -2.32
N VAL A 288 -12.74 -28.29 -1.33
CA VAL A 288 -12.92 -29.42 -0.39
C VAL A 288 -13.19 -30.73 -1.14
N ALA A 289 -14.09 -30.72 -2.13
CA ALA A 289 -14.42 -31.91 -2.92
C ALA A 289 -13.22 -32.44 -3.73
N GLU A 290 -12.36 -31.56 -4.26
CA GLU A 290 -11.15 -31.96 -4.97
C GLU A 290 -10.08 -32.51 -4.01
N PHE A 291 -9.99 -31.96 -2.80
CA PHE A 291 -9.09 -32.44 -1.75
C PHE A 291 -9.47 -33.85 -1.28
N GLU A 292 -10.72 -34.05 -0.85
CA GLU A 292 -11.21 -35.34 -0.34
C GLU A 292 -11.07 -36.45 -1.38
N LYS A 293 -11.41 -36.16 -2.64
CA LYS A 293 -11.30 -37.11 -3.75
C LYS A 293 -9.85 -37.55 -4.01
N ASN A 294 -8.87 -36.67 -3.78
CA ASN A 294 -7.48 -36.87 -4.23
C ASN A 294 -6.47 -36.98 -3.09
N ILE A 295 -6.89 -37.27 -1.86
CA ILE A 295 -6.01 -37.25 -0.68
C ILE A 295 -4.78 -38.17 -0.81
N SER A 296 -4.94 -39.37 -1.38
CA SER A 296 -3.82 -40.30 -1.60
C SER A 296 -2.80 -39.77 -2.59
N PHE A 297 -3.25 -39.06 -3.63
CA PHE A 297 -2.38 -38.40 -4.59
C PHE A 297 -1.61 -37.26 -3.92
N LEU A 298 -2.28 -36.41 -3.15
CA LEU A 298 -1.64 -35.31 -2.41
C LEU A 298 -0.60 -35.83 -1.39
N LYS A 299 -0.90 -36.94 -0.72
CA LYS A 299 0.06 -37.63 0.16
C LYS A 299 1.33 -38.05 -0.60
N ALA A 300 1.17 -38.68 -1.76
CA ALA A 300 2.30 -39.09 -2.59
C ALA A 300 3.14 -37.89 -3.04
N MET A 301 2.50 -36.79 -3.47
CA MET A 301 3.20 -35.57 -3.87
C MET A 301 3.98 -34.96 -2.70
N THR A 302 3.37 -34.91 -1.52
CA THR A 302 4.03 -34.41 -0.29
C THR A 302 5.29 -35.19 0.03
N LEU A 303 5.23 -36.53 -0.04
CA LEU A 303 6.38 -37.40 0.21
C LEU A 303 7.49 -37.24 -0.84
N LYS A 304 7.15 -36.97 -2.11
CA LYS A 304 8.13 -36.64 -3.15
C LYS A 304 8.86 -35.33 -2.82
N ILE A 305 8.12 -34.30 -2.40
CA ILE A 305 8.70 -33.00 -2.01
C ILE A 305 9.59 -33.16 -0.78
N PHE A 306 9.16 -33.91 0.25
CA PHE A 306 9.98 -34.17 1.45
C PHE A 306 11.30 -34.86 1.11
N ALA A 307 11.30 -35.76 0.14
CA ALA A 307 12.50 -36.50 -0.24
C ALA A 307 13.50 -35.64 -1.03
N LYS A 308 13.01 -34.77 -1.95
CA LYS A 308 13.86 -34.00 -2.86
C LYS A 308 13.13 -32.74 -3.37
N PRO A 309 13.15 -31.62 -2.63
CA PRO A 309 12.44 -30.41 -3.02
C PRO A 309 13.22 -29.60 -4.07
N ASP A 310 13.29 -30.10 -5.31
CA ASP A 310 14.05 -29.50 -6.40
C ASP A 310 13.25 -29.31 -7.71
N ALA A 311 13.94 -28.90 -8.78
CA ALA A 311 13.34 -28.62 -10.07
C ALA A 311 12.81 -29.84 -10.81
N GLU A 312 13.48 -31.00 -10.65
CA GLU A 312 13.04 -32.26 -11.22
C GLU A 312 11.73 -32.68 -10.58
N THR A 313 11.69 -32.73 -9.23
CA THR A 313 10.48 -33.07 -8.47
C THR A 313 9.33 -32.12 -8.78
N ARG A 314 9.57 -30.80 -8.90
CA ARG A 314 8.52 -29.84 -9.26
C ARG A 314 7.97 -30.12 -10.65
N SER A 315 8.83 -30.37 -11.63
CA SER A 315 8.43 -30.67 -13.01
C SER A 315 7.59 -31.95 -13.08
N ASP A 316 8.00 -32.99 -12.36
CA ASP A 316 7.28 -34.26 -12.30
C ASP A 316 5.89 -34.10 -11.67
N ILE A 317 5.81 -33.44 -10.51
CA ILE A 317 4.53 -33.17 -9.83
C ILE A 317 3.59 -32.37 -10.74
N LEU A 318 4.10 -31.36 -11.44
CA LEU A 318 3.29 -30.55 -12.34
C LEU A 318 2.76 -31.37 -13.53
N SER A 319 3.57 -32.29 -14.05
CA SER A 319 3.18 -33.19 -15.15
C SER A 319 2.13 -34.20 -14.68
N GLU A 320 2.32 -34.81 -13.51
CA GLU A 320 1.34 -35.72 -12.90
C GLU A 320 0.03 -35.02 -12.55
N TRP A 321 0.09 -33.79 -12.06
CA TRP A 321 -1.11 -32.98 -11.80
C TRP A 321 -1.86 -32.65 -13.09
N GLU A 322 -1.15 -32.38 -14.18
CA GLU A 322 -1.76 -32.11 -15.48
C GLU A 322 -2.57 -33.31 -16.00
N GLU A 323 -2.06 -34.54 -15.82
CA GLU A 323 -2.82 -35.76 -16.12
C GLU A 323 -4.07 -35.89 -15.24
N LYS A 324 -3.99 -35.51 -13.96
CA LYS A 324 -5.15 -35.46 -13.07
C LYS A 324 -6.20 -34.43 -13.49
N VAL A 325 -5.79 -33.30 -14.07
CA VAL A 325 -6.71 -32.32 -14.65
C VAL A 325 -7.41 -32.90 -15.89
N LYS A 326 -6.67 -33.58 -16.78
CA LYS A 326 -7.22 -34.18 -18.00
C LYS A 326 -8.33 -35.21 -17.73
N ILE A 327 -8.21 -35.96 -16.64
CA ILE A 327 -9.22 -36.96 -16.24
C ILE A 327 -10.33 -36.41 -15.32
N GLY A 328 -10.33 -35.10 -15.04
CA GLY A 328 -11.36 -34.44 -14.22
C GLY A 328 -11.23 -34.70 -12.71
N ASP A 329 -10.06 -35.10 -12.24
CA ASP A 329 -9.76 -35.22 -10.80
C ASP A 329 -9.52 -33.83 -10.16
N PHE A 330 -8.97 -32.88 -10.92
CA PHE A 330 -8.84 -31.47 -10.54
C PHE A 330 -9.40 -30.56 -11.63
N SER A 331 -9.97 -29.41 -11.25
CA SER A 331 -10.47 -28.42 -12.22
C SER A 331 -9.37 -27.63 -12.93
N THR A 332 -8.24 -27.38 -12.26
CA THR A 332 -7.15 -26.55 -12.79
C THR A 332 -5.79 -27.02 -12.26
N ARG A 333 -4.73 -26.55 -12.91
CA ARG A 333 -3.36 -26.69 -12.43
C ARG A 333 -3.12 -25.71 -11.28
N ARG A 334 -2.98 -26.22 -10.05
CA ARG A 334 -2.84 -25.42 -8.82
C ARG A 334 -1.38 -25.05 -8.52
N VAL A 335 -0.71 -24.35 -9.46
CA VAL A 335 0.74 -24.08 -9.40
C VAL A 335 1.16 -23.37 -8.11
N ALA A 336 0.41 -22.34 -7.69
CA ALA A 336 0.72 -21.61 -6.46
C ALA A 336 0.57 -22.47 -5.20
N VAL A 337 -0.38 -23.41 -5.19
CA VAL A 337 -0.56 -24.36 -4.08
C VAL A 337 0.63 -25.33 -4.03
N ILE A 338 1.04 -25.87 -5.17
CA ILE A 338 2.23 -26.74 -5.27
C ILE A 338 3.47 -25.99 -4.79
N ASN A 339 3.75 -24.80 -5.33
CA ASN A 339 4.89 -23.97 -4.94
C ASN A 339 4.88 -23.63 -3.45
N ARG A 340 3.70 -23.44 -2.82
CA ARG A 340 3.60 -23.22 -1.37
C ARG A 340 4.08 -24.41 -0.55
N VAL A 341 3.89 -25.64 -1.02
CA VAL A 341 4.41 -26.83 -0.32
C VAL A 341 5.94 -26.87 -0.39
N PHE A 342 6.53 -26.52 -1.54
CA PHE A 342 7.98 -26.35 -1.64
C PHE A 342 8.50 -25.26 -0.68
N ALA A 343 7.82 -24.11 -0.63
CA ALA A 343 8.16 -23.01 0.28
C ALA A 343 8.00 -23.35 1.78
N ALA A 344 7.10 -24.28 2.09
CA ALA A 344 6.92 -24.79 3.45
C ALA A 344 8.05 -25.75 3.83
N VAL A 345 8.37 -26.70 2.93
CA VAL A 345 9.36 -27.76 3.17
C VAL A 345 10.79 -27.24 3.19
N SER A 346 11.12 -26.30 2.30
CA SER A 346 12.48 -25.75 2.15
C SER A 346 12.47 -24.22 2.10
N PRO A 347 12.13 -23.52 3.20
CA PRO A 347 12.07 -22.05 3.24
C PRO A 347 13.44 -21.37 3.02
N GLU A 348 14.54 -22.12 3.21
CA GLU A 348 15.91 -21.71 2.92
C GLU A 348 16.20 -21.63 1.42
N ILE A 349 15.51 -22.43 0.61
CA ILE A 349 15.63 -22.45 -0.86
C ILE A 349 14.54 -21.59 -1.50
N PHE A 350 13.30 -21.70 -1.00
CA PHE A 350 12.12 -21.11 -1.60
C PHE A 350 11.49 -20.05 -0.69
N THR A 351 11.03 -18.97 -1.29
CA THR A 351 10.35 -17.87 -0.61
C THR A 351 8.83 -18.06 -0.57
N THR A 352 8.14 -17.27 0.23
CA THR A 352 6.67 -17.23 0.32
C THR A 352 6.00 -16.62 -0.92
N LEU A 353 6.78 -16.11 -1.89
CA LEU A 353 6.32 -15.61 -3.18
C LEU A 353 6.06 -16.79 -4.13
N VAL A 354 4.93 -17.46 -3.96
CA VAL A 354 4.60 -18.70 -4.70
C VAL A 354 4.15 -18.48 -6.15
N ASN A 355 4.05 -17.23 -6.59
CA ASN A 355 3.67 -16.85 -7.95
C ASN A 355 4.89 -16.30 -8.72
N GLU A 356 5.17 -16.87 -9.89
CA GLU A 356 6.29 -16.49 -10.76
C GLU A 356 6.28 -15.00 -11.13
N ASN A 357 5.11 -14.41 -11.31
CA ASN A 357 5.01 -12.98 -11.61
C ASN A 357 5.40 -12.11 -10.40
N HIS A 358 5.12 -12.57 -9.17
CA HIS A 358 5.48 -11.83 -7.96
C HIS A 358 7.00 -11.86 -7.77
N CYS A 359 7.63 -13.03 -7.91
CA CYS A 359 9.09 -13.16 -7.89
C CYS A 359 9.75 -12.29 -8.97
N ARG A 360 9.24 -12.32 -10.21
CA ARG A 360 9.76 -11.50 -11.31
C ARG A 360 9.68 -10.00 -11.02
N LYS A 361 8.55 -9.51 -10.49
CA LYS A 361 8.38 -8.11 -10.09
C LYS A 361 9.38 -7.72 -9.02
N LEU A 362 9.55 -8.56 -7.99
CA LEU A 362 10.51 -8.31 -6.93
C LEU A 362 11.96 -8.28 -7.44
N LEU A 363 12.36 -9.23 -8.29
CA LEU A 363 13.70 -9.26 -8.88
C LEU A 363 14.01 -7.99 -9.69
N LEU A 364 13.05 -7.50 -10.49
CA LEU A 364 13.20 -6.23 -11.21
C LEU A 364 13.34 -5.05 -10.24
N PHE A 365 12.54 -5.02 -9.19
CA PHE A 365 12.61 -3.97 -8.19
C PHE A 365 13.95 -3.96 -7.44
N LEU A 366 14.46 -5.13 -7.05
CA LEU A 366 15.77 -5.28 -6.40
C LEU A 366 16.91 -4.83 -7.31
N LYS A 367 16.82 -5.07 -8.61
CA LYS A 367 17.76 -4.53 -9.58
C LYS A 367 17.75 -3.00 -9.57
N ASP A 368 16.58 -2.39 -9.75
CA ASP A 368 16.46 -0.94 -9.98
C ASP A 368 16.65 -0.09 -8.70
N ASN A 369 16.31 -0.64 -7.54
CA ASN A 369 16.30 0.09 -6.26
C ASN A 369 17.42 -0.32 -5.30
N PHE A 370 18.05 -1.48 -5.52
CA PHE A 370 19.10 -2.00 -4.66
C PHE A 370 20.37 -2.39 -5.42
N ALA A 371 20.46 -2.15 -6.74
CA ALA A 371 21.61 -2.51 -7.57
C ALA A 371 22.00 -3.99 -7.56
N LEU A 372 21.06 -4.88 -7.22
CA LEU A 372 21.29 -6.32 -7.18
C LEU A 372 20.64 -6.97 -8.41
N ALA A 373 21.42 -7.08 -9.48
CA ALA A 373 20.97 -7.69 -10.72
C ALA A 373 20.94 -9.23 -10.63
N SER A 374 19.91 -9.84 -11.21
CA SER A 374 19.83 -11.28 -11.43
C SER A 374 19.99 -11.66 -12.89
N ASN A 375 20.51 -12.87 -13.16
CA ASN A 375 20.43 -13.48 -14.48
C ASN A 375 18.95 -13.68 -14.85
N GLY A 376 18.56 -13.29 -16.07
CA GLY A 376 17.18 -13.45 -16.55
C GLY A 376 16.71 -14.89 -16.34
N SER A 377 15.54 -15.06 -15.73
CA SER A 377 15.02 -16.36 -15.32
C SER A 377 13.53 -16.48 -15.65
N SER A 378 13.15 -17.61 -16.24
CA SER A 378 11.80 -17.84 -16.75
C SER A 378 10.91 -18.65 -15.81
N ASP A 379 11.48 -19.48 -14.94
CA ASP A 379 10.73 -20.38 -14.06
C ASP A 379 10.88 -20.03 -12.57
N TRP A 380 9.88 -20.44 -11.77
CA TRP A 380 9.81 -20.12 -10.35
C TRP A 380 11.03 -20.56 -9.52
N ILE A 381 11.64 -21.69 -9.82
CA ILE A 381 12.76 -22.22 -9.03
C ILE A 381 14.00 -21.39 -9.31
N SER A 382 14.30 -21.15 -10.58
CA SER A 382 15.42 -20.30 -10.97
C SER A 382 15.25 -18.87 -10.43
N GLN A 383 14.01 -18.35 -10.36
CA GLN A 383 13.71 -17.06 -9.71
C GLN A 383 13.99 -17.07 -8.20
N ASN A 384 13.65 -18.13 -7.46
CA ASN A 384 13.95 -18.24 -6.03
C ASN A 384 15.46 -18.38 -5.78
N ASN A 385 16.16 -19.19 -6.58
CA ASN A 385 17.62 -19.29 -6.53
C ASN A 385 18.28 -17.92 -6.73
N ASN A 386 17.78 -17.12 -7.67
CA ASN A 386 18.24 -15.74 -7.87
C ASN A 386 17.97 -14.86 -6.63
N LEU A 387 16.77 -14.92 -6.06
CA LEU A 387 16.44 -14.16 -4.84
C LEU A 387 17.39 -14.53 -3.67
N LYS A 388 17.65 -15.83 -3.46
CA LYS A 388 18.58 -16.28 -2.42
C LYS A 388 20.03 -15.86 -2.70
N SER A 389 20.47 -15.90 -3.96
CA SER A 389 21.78 -15.38 -4.35
C SER A 389 21.90 -13.87 -4.10
N ILE A 390 20.86 -13.10 -4.38
CA ILE A 390 20.80 -11.66 -4.12
C ILE A 390 20.89 -11.37 -2.62
N LEU A 391 20.17 -12.13 -1.79
CA LEU A 391 20.29 -12.01 -0.33
C LEU A 391 21.73 -12.27 0.14
N ALA A 392 22.36 -13.34 -0.35
CA ALA A 392 23.75 -13.64 -0.02
C ALA A 392 24.71 -12.52 -0.46
N GLN A 393 24.52 -11.94 -1.65
CA GLN A 393 25.30 -10.78 -2.14
C GLN A 393 25.13 -9.54 -1.25
N ALA A 394 23.94 -9.34 -0.68
CA ALA A 394 23.67 -8.26 0.27
C ALA A 394 24.22 -8.55 1.69
N GLY A 395 24.85 -9.69 1.92
CA GLY A 395 25.35 -10.11 3.23
C GLY A 395 24.26 -10.62 4.18
N ILE A 396 23.17 -11.14 3.63
CA ILE A 396 22.05 -11.76 4.34
C ILE A 396 22.20 -13.28 4.22
N SER A 397 22.97 -13.87 5.14
CA SER A 397 23.22 -15.32 5.20
C SER A 397 22.89 -15.97 6.55
N ASP A 398 22.77 -15.16 7.61
CA ASP A 398 22.72 -15.62 9.02
C ASP A 398 21.42 -15.25 9.73
N GLU A 399 20.46 -14.68 9.00
CA GLU A 399 19.20 -14.20 9.54
C GLU A 399 18.17 -15.33 9.69
N SER A 400 17.19 -15.12 10.56
CA SER A 400 16.01 -15.96 10.69
C SER A 400 15.34 -16.11 9.32
N VAL A 401 15.48 -17.28 8.68
CA VAL A 401 14.98 -17.57 7.32
C VAL A 401 13.52 -17.16 7.15
N VAL A 402 12.73 -17.36 8.21
CA VAL A 402 11.32 -16.97 8.28
C VAL A 402 11.15 -15.45 8.20
N GLU A 403 11.90 -14.68 9.01
CA GLU A 403 11.85 -13.21 8.99
C GLU A 403 12.33 -12.65 7.66
N THR A 404 13.39 -13.21 7.08
CA THR A 404 13.86 -12.80 5.75
C THR A 404 12.78 -13.04 4.68
N ASN A 405 12.12 -14.20 4.71
CA ASN A 405 11.02 -14.51 3.78
C ASN A 405 9.80 -13.59 3.99
N ILE A 406 9.48 -13.20 5.23
CA ILE A 406 8.46 -12.19 5.54
C ILE A 406 8.86 -10.83 4.98
N SER A 407 10.12 -10.43 5.14
CA SER A 407 10.67 -9.15 4.68
C SER A 407 10.61 -9.03 3.16
N LEU A 408 10.93 -10.11 2.43
CA LEU A 408 10.77 -10.16 0.98
C LEU A 408 9.30 -10.03 0.55
N TRP A 409 8.38 -10.65 1.28
CA TRP A 409 6.94 -10.48 1.02
C TRP A 409 6.46 -9.05 1.31
N GLN A 410 6.92 -8.42 2.41
CA GLN A 410 6.61 -7.01 2.68
C GLN A 410 7.15 -6.10 1.59
N LEU A 411 8.37 -6.37 1.09
CA LEU A 411 8.97 -5.58 0.02
C LEU A 411 8.15 -5.73 -1.27
N TYR A 412 7.73 -6.96 -1.61
CA TYR A 412 6.83 -7.19 -2.73
C TYR A 412 5.46 -6.51 -2.56
N SER A 413 4.87 -6.59 -1.36
CA SER A 413 3.61 -5.92 -1.03
C SER A 413 3.73 -4.40 -1.14
N ALA A 414 4.88 -3.85 -0.73
CA ALA A 414 5.21 -2.45 -0.92
C ALA A 414 5.20 -2.14 -2.42
N ILE A 415 5.82 -2.94 -3.29
CA ILE A 415 5.83 -2.74 -4.76
C ILE A 415 4.41 -2.60 -5.35
N GLU A 416 3.47 -3.47 -4.96
CA GLU A 416 2.10 -3.40 -5.49
C GLU A 416 1.43 -2.06 -5.13
N ASN A 417 1.73 -1.54 -3.94
CA ASN A 417 1.29 -0.21 -3.49
C ASN A 417 2.18 0.94 -4.05
N TRP A 418 3.43 0.63 -4.37
CA TRP A 418 4.48 1.52 -4.89
C TRP A 418 4.30 1.86 -6.37
N SER A 419 3.53 1.06 -7.10
CA SER A 419 3.19 1.34 -8.51
C SER A 419 2.50 2.70 -8.70
N ALA A 420 1.89 3.26 -7.65
CA ALA A 420 1.34 4.62 -7.60
C ALA A 420 2.39 5.72 -7.29
N VAL A 421 3.61 5.35 -6.91
CA VAL A 421 4.72 6.24 -6.50
C VAL A 421 5.80 6.28 -7.60
N VAL A 422 6.22 5.13 -8.16
CA VAL A 422 7.24 5.06 -9.22
C VAL A 422 6.76 5.42 -10.62
N GLN A 423 5.48 5.24 -10.95
CA GLN A 423 4.94 5.70 -12.25
C GLN A 423 4.98 7.24 -12.42
N GLN A 424 5.24 7.99 -11.33
CA GLN A 424 5.22 9.45 -11.35
C GLN A 424 6.62 10.10 -11.36
N PHE A 425 7.68 9.42 -10.90
CA PHE A 425 9.07 9.93 -11.00
C PHE A 425 9.61 9.95 -12.44
N ALA A 426 9.00 9.20 -13.36
CA ALA A 426 9.34 9.22 -14.79
C ALA A 426 8.86 10.50 -15.52
N VAL A 427 7.98 11.31 -14.91
CA VAL A 427 7.35 12.49 -15.55
C VAL A 427 8.13 13.78 -15.31
N THR A 428 8.99 13.83 -14.28
CA THR A 428 9.67 15.06 -13.83
C THR A 428 10.98 15.39 -14.55
N SER A 429 11.35 14.65 -15.60
CA SER A 429 12.63 14.84 -16.32
C SER A 429 12.62 15.93 -17.41
N ASN A 430 11.51 16.64 -17.63
CA ASN A 430 11.41 17.69 -18.66
C ASN A 430 10.81 19.00 -18.12
N ALA A 431 11.47 19.66 -17.17
CA ALA A 431 11.09 21.02 -16.78
C ALA A 431 12.29 21.85 -16.31
N GLY A 432 13.15 22.22 -17.26
CA GLY A 432 14.04 23.36 -17.13
C GLY A 432 13.74 24.33 -18.26
N GLN A 433 12.65 25.10 -18.16
CA GLN A 433 12.45 26.40 -18.83
C GLN A 433 11.12 27.06 -18.39
N ASP A 434 11.28 28.28 -17.88
CA ASP A 434 10.37 29.43 -17.75
C ASP A 434 8.90 29.29 -17.33
N VAL A 435 8.63 29.92 -16.19
CA VAL A 435 7.35 30.09 -15.50
C VAL A 435 6.63 31.32 -16.05
N ALA A 436 5.66 31.13 -16.94
CA ALA A 436 4.45 31.97 -17.11
C ALA A 436 3.64 31.50 -18.33
N SER A 437 2.83 30.44 -18.18
CA SER A 437 1.64 30.14 -19.02
C SER A 437 1.05 28.72 -18.86
N VAL A 438 1.56 27.88 -17.94
CA VAL A 438 1.21 26.44 -17.89
C VAL A 438 0.29 26.09 -16.72
N SER A 439 -0.85 26.79 -16.56
CA SER A 439 -1.91 26.35 -15.64
C SER A 439 -3.04 25.57 -16.32
N ASP A 440 -3.05 25.48 -17.66
CA ASP A 440 -4.16 24.87 -18.42
C ASP A 440 -3.82 23.60 -19.22
N SER A 441 -2.60 23.05 -19.13
CA SER A 441 -2.17 21.99 -20.08
C SER A 441 -1.56 20.72 -19.50
N ILE A 442 -1.81 20.35 -18.23
CA ILE A 442 -1.30 19.09 -17.65
C ILE A 442 -2.43 18.10 -17.26
N SER A 443 -3.70 18.38 -17.59
CA SER A 443 -4.78 17.38 -17.44
C SER A 443 -4.81 16.30 -18.54
N SER A 444 -3.79 16.21 -19.41
CA SER A 444 -3.94 15.59 -20.74
C SER A 444 -2.92 14.49 -21.11
N THR A 445 -2.10 13.96 -20.20
CA THR A 445 -1.11 12.92 -20.57
C THR A 445 -1.51 11.48 -20.26
N ILE A 446 -2.56 11.26 -19.46
CA ILE A 446 -3.19 9.94 -19.32
C ILE A 446 -4.61 10.04 -19.88
N PRO A 447 -4.98 9.23 -20.89
CA PRO A 447 -6.34 9.23 -21.38
C PRO A 447 -7.29 8.86 -20.24
N LEU A 448 -8.31 9.69 -20.01
CA LEU A 448 -9.35 9.47 -19.00
C LEU A 448 -10.05 8.11 -19.20
N ASN A 449 -10.13 7.66 -20.46
CA ASN A 449 -10.64 6.34 -20.80
C ASN A 449 -9.51 5.31 -20.72
N GLN A 450 -9.55 4.47 -19.69
CA GLN A 450 -8.54 3.46 -19.42
C GLN A 450 -9.09 2.04 -19.66
N ILE A 451 -8.30 1.18 -20.30
CA ILE A 451 -8.63 -0.23 -20.52
C ILE A 451 -7.64 -1.10 -19.74
N LEU A 452 -8.14 -1.81 -18.73
CA LEU A 452 -7.37 -2.85 -18.05
C LEU A 452 -7.42 -4.12 -18.92
N PHE A 453 -6.28 -4.51 -19.50
CA PHE A 453 -6.16 -5.71 -20.35
C PHE A 453 -5.26 -6.77 -19.71
N GLY A 454 -5.40 -8.02 -20.16
CA GLY A 454 -4.61 -9.14 -19.66
C GLY A 454 -5.39 -10.46 -19.60
N PRO A 455 -4.73 -11.58 -19.29
CA PRO A 455 -5.34 -12.91 -19.25
C PRO A 455 -6.58 -13.00 -18.33
N PRO A 456 -7.54 -13.90 -18.59
CA PRO A 456 -8.66 -14.12 -17.67
C PRO A 456 -8.14 -14.51 -16.28
N GLY A 457 -8.80 -14.06 -15.22
CA GLY A 457 -8.40 -14.34 -13.83
C GLY A 457 -7.32 -13.42 -13.24
N THR A 458 -6.75 -12.46 -13.98
CA THR A 458 -5.74 -11.52 -13.46
C THR A 458 -6.30 -10.34 -12.65
N GLY A 459 -7.52 -10.48 -12.11
CA GLY A 459 -8.10 -9.45 -11.24
C GLY A 459 -8.45 -8.12 -11.91
N LYS A 460 -8.61 -8.06 -13.24
CA LYS A 460 -8.96 -6.80 -13.94
C LYS A 460 -10.27 -6.18 -13.42
N THR A 461 -11.34 -6.97 -13.39
CA THR A 461 -12.63 -6.59 -12.79
C THR A 461 -12.54 -6.37 -11.28
N PHE A 462 -11.54 -6.97 -10.63
CA PHE A 462 -11.30 -6.75 -9.21
C PHE A 462 -10.63 -5.39 -8.96
N ALA A 463 -9.74 -4.96 -9.85
CA ALA A 463 -9.03 -3.70 -9.81
C ALA A 463 -9.92 -2.51 -10.21
N THR A 464 -10.92 -2.69 -11.09
CA THR A 464 -11.84 -1.59 -11.49
C THR A 464 -12.55 -0.96 -10.30
N ILE A 465 -12.80 -1.72 -9.23
CA ILE A 465 -13.38 -1.19 -7.99
C ILE A 465 -12.43 -0.17 -7.34
N ASN A 466 -11.14 -0.48 -7.26
CA ASN A 466 -10.16 0.43 -6.68
C ASN A 466 -9.98 1.67 -7.55
N HIS A 467 -9.96 1.52 -8.88
CA HIS A 467 -9.89 2.66 -9.80
C HIS A 467 -11.10 3.60 -9.67
N ALA A 468 -12.32 3.04 -9.52
CA ALA A 468 -13.52 3.84 -9.32
C ALA A 468 -13.49 4.58 -7.97
N LEU A 469 -13.09 3.90 -6.89
CA LEU A 469 -12.99 4.51 -5.56
C LEU A 469 -11.84 5.52 -5.47
N ALA A 470 -10.78 5.39 -6.26
CA ALA A 470 -9.72 6.41 -6.31
C ALA A 470 -10.24 7.76 -6.83
N ILE A 471 -11.33 7.75 -7.60
CA ILE A 471 -11.99 8.96 -8.09
C ILE A 471 -13.04 9.44 -7.09
N LEU A 472 -13.84 8.53 -6.52
CA LEU A 472 -15.04 8.87 -5.76
C LEU A 472 -14.83 8.96 -4.24
N GLU A 473 -13.90 8.20 -3.67
CA GLU A 473 -13.64 8.11 -2.24
C GLU A 473 -12.17 7.70 -1.97
N PRO A 474 -11.19 8.52 -2.36
CA PRO A 474 -9.76 8.16 -2.30
C PRO A 474 -9.28 7.83 -0.88
N GLU A 475 -9.88 8.45 0.14
CA GLU A 475 -9.60 8.24 1.56
C GLU A 475 -9.79 6.78 2.01
N LEU A 476 -10.77 6.08 1.40
CA LEU A 476 -11.11 4.70 1.73
C LEU A 476 -10.03 3.71 1.25
N LEU A 477 -9.26 4.08 0.23
CA LEU A 477 -8.15 3.26 -0.25
C LEU A 477 -6.88 3.40 0.61
N VAL A 478 -6.76 4.53 1.32
CA VAL A 478 -5.63 4.82 2.20
C VAL A 478 -5.75 4.09 3.55
N SER A 479 -6.98 3.82 4.00
CA SER A 479 -7.30 3.35 5.35
C SER A 479 -7.19 1.82 5.59
N LYS A 480 -6.57 1.05 4.69
CA LYS A 480 -6.41 -0.42 4.78
C LYS A 480 -7.72 -1.17 5.13
N VAL A 481 -8.85 -0.70 4.61
CA VAL A 481 -10.14 -1.32 4.89
C VAL A 481 -10.24 -2.67 4.17
N GLU A 482 -10.85 -3.65 4.85
CA GLU A 482 -11.11 -4.97 4.30
C GLU A 482 -11.79 -4.89 2.92
N ARG A 483 -11.47 -5.83 2.04
CA ARG A 483 -11.92 -5.78 0.64
C ARG A 483 -13.45 -5.75 0.52
N HIS A 484 -14.15 -6.36 1.47
CA HIS A 484 -15.59 -6.32 1.60
C HIS A 484 -16.12 -4.89 1.77
N ALA A 485 -15.43 -4.05 2.53
CA ALA A 485 -15.79 -2.65 2.71
C ALA A 485 -15.60 -1.85 1.42
N LEU A 486 -14.50 -2.05 0.69
CA LEU A 486 -14.30 -1.45 -0.63
C LEU A 486 -15.38 -1.88 -1.63
N LYS A 487 -15.76 -3.16 -1.61
CA LYS A 487 -16.87 -3.65 -2.45
C LYS A 487 -18.21 -3.03 -2.04
N SER A 488 -18.46 -2.88 -0.74
CA SER A 488 -19.67 -2.23 -0.22
C SER A 488 -19.75 -0.76 -0.61
N ALA A 489 -18.63 -0.01 -0.54
CA ALA A 489 -18.56 1.37 -0.99
C ALA A 489 -18.77 1.49 -2.50
N PHE A 490 -18.15 0.61 -3.29
CA PHE A 490 -18.40 0.55 -4.73
C PHE A 490 -19.87 0.27 -5.05
N ASP A 491 -20.50 -0.71 -4.36
CA ASP A 491 -21.90 -1.04 -4.57
C ASP A 491 -22.83 0.11 -4.11
N ARG A 492 -22.42 0.89 -3.11
CA ARG A 492 -23.09 2.14 -2.71
C ARG A 492 -23.05 3.18 -3.84
N TYR A 493 -21.87 3.44 -4.43
CA TYR A 493 -21.76 4.37 -5.56
C TYR A 493 -22.46 3.88 -6.85
N VAL A 494 -22.57 2.57 -7.04
CA VAL A 494 -23.42 1.99 -8.09
C VAL A 494 -24.90 2.30 -7.82
N LYS A 495 -25.34 2.17 -6.57
CA LYS A 495 -26.71 2.46 -6.16
C LYS A 495 -27.03 3.97 -6.20
N GLU A 496 -26.04 4.81 -5.93
CA GLU A 496 -26.10 6.28 -6.04
C GLU A 496 -25.93 6.78 -7.48
N GLY A 497 -25.86 5.89 -8.48
CA GLY A 497 -25.79 6.25 -9.90
C GLY A 497 -24.49 6.91 -10.33
N GLN A 498 -23.51 7.04 -9.43
CA GLN A 498 -22.19 7.60 -9.74
C GLN A 498 -21.27 6.59 -10.44
N ILE A 499 -21.62 5.30 -10.39
CA ILE A 499 -20.97 4.23 -11.15
C ILE A 499 -22.02 3.44 -11.92
N VAL A 500 -21.78 3.22 -13.22
CA VAL A 500 -22.56 2.28 -14.03
C VAL A 500 -21.68 1.14 -14.50
N PHE A 501 -22.04 -0.08 -14.08
CA PHE A 501 -21.32 -1.29 -14.47
C PHE A 501 -22.01 -1.98 -15.65
N THR A 502 -21.31 -2.08 -16.78
CA THR A 502 -21.81 -2.74 -18.00
C THR A 502 -20.84 -3.82 -18.47
N THR A 503 -21.37 -4.86 -19.13
CA THR A 503 -20.58 -5.95 -19.72
C THR A 503 -20.89 -6.04 -21.20
N PHE A 504 -19.88 -5.86 -22.05
CA PHE A 504 -20.05 -5.98 -23.49
C PHE A 504 -20.09 -7.47 -23.91
N HIS A 505 -21.01 -7.78 -24.82
CA HIS A 505 -21.12 -9.07 -25.50
C HIS A 505 -21.28 -8.84 -27.01
N GLN A 506 -21.13 -9.87 -27.84
CA GLN A 506 -21.13 -9.72 -29.31
C GLN A 506 -22.44 -9.11 -29.87
N SER A 507 -23.57 -9.30 -29.18
CA SER A 507 -24.85 -8.69 -29.54
C SER A 507 -25.08 -7.29 -28.93
N TYR A 508 -24.10 -6.72 -28.22
CA TYR A 508 -24.25 -5.42 -27.55
C TYR A 508 -23.90 -4.32 -28.54
N SER A 509 -24.84 -3.43 -28.80
CA SER A 509 -24.78 -2.54 -29.96
C SER A 509 -24.75 -1.06 -29.56
N TYR A 510 -24.54 -0.20 -30.55
CA TYR A 510 -24.66 1.24 -30.40
C TYR A 510 -26.02 1.65 -29.82
N GLU A 511 -27.09 0.97 -30.22
CA GLU A 511 -28.45 1.22 -29.77
C GLU A 511 -28.65 0.96 -28.27
N ASP A 512 -27.81 0.10 -27.68
CA ASP A 512 -27.83 -0.20 -26.24
C ASP A 512 -26.91 0.75 -25.45
N PHE A 513 -25.82 1.19 -26.07
CA PHE A 513 -24.78 1.98 -25.42
C PHE A 513 -25.01 3.48 -25.49
N VAL A 514 -25.37 4.03 -26.65
CA VAL A 514 -25.45 5.48 -26.89
C VAL A 514 -26.89 5.95 -27.07
N GLU A 515 -27.58 5.51 -28.11
CA GLU A 515 -29.01 5.77 -28.34
C GLU A 515 -29.54 4.84 -29.44
N GLY A 516 -30.79 4.39 -29.31
CA GLY A 516 -31.39 3.40 -30.20
C GLY A 516 -32.85 3.66 -30.48
N ILE A 517 -33.33 3.25 -31.65
CA ILE A 517 -34.75 3.33 -31.99
C ILE A 517 -35.46 2.13 -31.38
N ARG A 518 -36.34 2.38 -30.41
CA ARG A 518 -37.17 1.35 -29.77
C ARG A 518 -38.62 1.52 -30.20
N ALA A 519 -39.23 0.40 -30.55
CA ALA A 519 -40.66 0.34 -30.79
C ALA A 519 -41.37 0.24 -29.44
N ILE A 520 -42.09 1.29 -29.08
CA ILE A 520 -42.98 1.30 -27.91
C ILE A 520 -44.42 1.18 -28.38
N THR A 521 -45.23 0.42 -27.67
CA THR A 521 -46.67 0.38 -27.93
C THR A 521 -47.32 1.57 -27.25
N ASN A 522 -48.00 2.42 -28.01
CA ASN A 522 -48.78 3.51 -27.45
C ASN A 522 -50.06 2.97 -26.77
N GLU A 523 -50.78 3.81 -26.04
CA GLU A 523 -52.00 3.37 -25.33
C GLU A 523 -53.17 3.00 -26.23
N GLY A 524 -53.11 3.35 -27.52
CA GLY A 524 -54.06 2.92 -28.56
C GLY A 524 -53.77 1.52 -29.11
N GLY A 525 -52.61 0.93 -28.78
CA GLY A 525 -52.17 -0.35 -29.33
C GLY A 525 -51.32 -0.24 -30.60
N ASP A 526 -51.02 0.97 -31.07
CA ASP A 526 -50.18 1.19 -32.24
C ASP A 526 -48.69 1.22 -31.86
N LEU A 527 -47.84 0.74 -32.78
CA LEU A 527 -46.39 0.80 -32.66
C LEU A 527 -45.89 2.22 -32.96
N GLU A 528 -45.19 2.82 -32.01
CA GLU A 528 -44.51 4.10 -32.13
C GLU A 528 -42.99 3.89 -31.99
N TYR A 529 -42.22 4.42 -32.91
CA TYR A 529 -40.76 4.35 -32.85
C TYR A 529 -40.21 5.61 -32.18
N ARG A 530 -39.47 5.44 -31.08
CA ARG A 530 -38.80 6.55 -30.39
C ARG A 530 -37.33 6.28 -30.22
N ILE A 531 -36.56 7.37 -30.19
CA ILE A 531 -35.17 7.33 -29.79
C ILE A 531 -35.13 7.21 -28.27
N GLU A 532 -34.49 6.16 -27.78
CA GLU A 532 -34.20 5.96 -26.36
C GLU A 532 -32.69 6.08 -26.14
N ASP A 533 -32.32 6.81 -25.08
CA ASP A 533 -30.92 6.99 -24.71
C ASP A 533 -30.33 5.69 -24.19
N GLY A 534 -29.13 5.35 -24.61
CA GLY A 534 -28.35 4.20 -24.16
C GLY A 534 -27.68 4.45 -22.81
N VAL A 535 -27.02 3.41 -22.28
CA VAL A 535 -26.44 3.46 -20.92
C VAL A 535 -25.38 4.55 -20.74
N PHE A 536 -24.56 4.81 -21.76
CA PHE A 536 -23.50 5.81 -21.72
C PHE A 536 -24.07 7.23 -21.78
N LYS A 537 -25.01 7.48 -22.69
CA LYS A 537 -25.64 8.80 -22.84
C LYS A 537 -26.35 9.24 -21.57
N ARG A 538 -27.14 8.35 -20.95
CA ARG A 538 -27.78 8.63 -19.66
C ARG A 538 -26.76 8.99 -18.56
N MET A 539 -25.63 8.28 -18.50
CA MET A 539 -24.57 8.58 -17.53
C MET A 539 -23.92 9.94 -17.80
N CYS A 540 -23.69 10.30 -19.06
CA CYS A 540 -23.16 11.62 -19.43
C CYS A 540 -24.13 12.74 -19.07
N ASP A 541 -25.42 12.56 -19.32
CA ASP A 541 -26.45 13.55 -19.00
C ASP A 541 -26.58 13.72 -17.48
N GLN A 542 -26.52 12.63 -16.71
CA GLN A 542 -26.46 12.67 -15.24
C GLN A 542 -25.19 13.37 -14.72
N ALA A 543 -24.02 13.05 -15.26
CA ALA A 543 -22.78 13.70 -14.87
C ALA A 543 -22.81 15.22 -15.16
N LYS A 544 -23.51 15.63 -16.23
CA LYS A 544 -23.68 17.03 -16.61
C LYS A 544 -24.56 17.82 -15.66
N THR A 545 -25.54 17.20 -15.00
CA THR A 545 -26.40 17.90 -14.02
C THR A 545 -25.68 18.16 -12.70
N GLY A 546 -24.64 17.38 -12.38
CA GLY A 546 -23.84 17.53 -11.16
C GLY A 546 -24.57 17.13 -9.87
N VAL A 547 -25.72 16.47 -9.98
CA VAL A 547 -26.54 16.00 -8.85
C VAL A 547 -26.39 14.49 -8.73
N THR A 548 -26.06 13.98 -7.54
CA THR A 548 -26.00 12.55 -7.27
C THR A 548 -27.41 11.95 -7.18
N PHE A 549 -27.61 10.65 -7.44
CA PHE A 549 -28.94 10.02 -7.35
C PHE A 549 -29.56 10.15 -5.95
N SER A 550 -28.73 10.18 -4.90
CA SER A 550 -29.16 10.39 -3.51
C SER A 550 -29.60 11.83 -3.23
N GLU A 551 -29.15 12.81 -4.01
CA GLU A 551 -29.48 14.23 -3.87
C GLU A 551 -30.57 14.70 -4.87
N ASP A 552 -30.90 13.86 -5.86
CA ASP A 552 -31.96 14.13 -6.82
C ASP A 552 -33.34 14.14 -6.11
N PRO A 553 -34.02 15.30 -6.04
CA PRO A 553 -35.32 15.41 -5.35
C PRO A 553 -36.39 14.46 -5.93
N PHE A 554 -36.30 14.15 -7.22
CA PHE A 554 -37.22 13.21 -7.86
C PHE A 554 -36.98 11.78 -7.37
N GLU A 555 -35.73 11.35 -7.29
CA GLU A 555 -35.37 10.00 -6.85
C GLU A 555 -35.63 9.80 -5.36
N GLN A 556 -35.43 10.85 -4.55
CA GLN A 556 -35.85 10.86 -3.13
C GLN A 556 -37.37 10.68 -2.99
N ALA A 557 -38.15 11.46 -3.75
CA ALA A 557 -39.61 11.37 -3.75
C ALA A 557 -40.10 10.00 -4.23
N LEU A 558 -39.48 9.45 -5.27
CA LEU A 558 -39.76 8.12 -5.80
C LEU A 558 -39.46 7.02 -4.77
N THR A 559 -38.35 7.14 -4.05
CA THR A 559 -37.98 6.20 -2.97
C THR A 559 -39.01 6.24 -1.84
N VAL A 560 -39.45 7.44 -1.44
CA VAL A 560 -40.52 7.60 -0.43
C VAL A 560 -41.83 6.98 -0.91
N LEU A 561 -42.20 7.19 -2.18
CA LEU A 561 -43.40 6.59 -2.77
C LEU A 561 -43.34 5.06 -2.77
N ASN A 562 -42.23 4.48 -3.23
CA ASN A 562 -42.03 3.03 -3.24
C ASN A 562 -42.07 2.43 -1.83
N ASN A 563 -41.43 3.09 -0.86
CA ASN A 563 -41.50 2.66 0.54
C ASN A 563 -42.93 2.67 1.07
N LYS A 564 -43.71 3.72 0.79
CA LYS A 564 -45.13 3.77 1.18
C LYS A 564 -45.94 2.64 0.52
N ILE A 565 -45.65 2.30 -0.73
CA ILE A 565 -46.33 1.21 -1.46
C ILE A 565 -46.01 -0.12 -0.79
N ASN A 566 -44.73 -0.39 -0.52
CA ASN A 566 -44.27 -1.64 0.09
C ASN A 566 -44.72 -1.81 1.55
N MET A 567 -45.03 -0.71 2.26
CA MET A 567 -45.52 -0.74 3.64
C MET A 567 -47.04 -0.88 3.76
N SER A 568 -47.78 -0.93 2.64
CA SER A 568 -49.23 -1.12 2.62
C SER A 568 -49.60 -2.61 2.49
N ASP A 569 -50.70 -3.03 3.11
CA ASP A 569 -51.12 -4.44 3.16
C ASP A 569 -51.34 -5.07 1.77
N ASP A 570 -51.80 -4.27 0.79
CA ASP A 570 -52.06 -4.69 -0.58
C ASP A 570 -50.90 -4.38 -1.56
N GLU A 571 -49.75 -3.95 -1.05
CA GLU A 571 -48.60 -3.44 -1.82
C GLU A 571 -49.02 -2.39 -2.86
N SER A 572 -49.94 -1.50 -2.48
CA SER A 572 -50.51 -0.49 -3.36
C SER A 572 -51.08 0.72 -2.62
N ILE A 573 -51.09 1.88 -3.28
CA ILE A 573 -51.62 3.13 -2.72
C ILE A 573 -52.70 3.70 -3.62
N ASN A 574 -53.75 4.26 -3.01
CA ASN A 574 -54.76 5.03 -3.73
C ASN A 574 -54.31 6.48 -3.91
N MET A 575 -54.34 6.95 -5.16
CA MET A 575 -54.02 8.31 -5.58
C MET A 575 -55.18 8.90 -6.37
N THR A 576 -55.14 10.22 -6.61
CA THR A 576 -56.19 10.91 -7.36
C THR A 576 -55.60 11.62 -8.57
N THR A 577 -56.30 11.53 -9.70
CA THR A 577 -55.95 12.33 -10.87
C THR A 577 -56.27 13.81 -10.60
N VAL A 578 -55.73 14.73 -11.41
CA VAL A 578 -56.10 16.16 -11.37
C VAL A 578 -57.62 16.40 -11.46
N THR A 579 -58.33 15.46 -12.09
CA THR A 579 -59.80 15.52 -12.25
C THR A 579 -60.58 14.93 -11.06
N GLY A 580 -59.90 14.53 -9.99
CA GLY A 580 -60.51 13.97 -8.76
C GLY A 580 -60.86 12.48 -8.82
N LYS A 581 -60.61 11.80 -9.94
CA LYS A 581 -60.85 10.34 -10.06
C LYS A 581 -59.78 9.55 -9.32
N THR A 582 -60.18 8.56 -8.52
CA THR A 582 -59.29 7.68 -7.76
C THR A 582 -58.73 6.55 -8.61
N PHE A 583 -57.49 6.19 -8.33
CA PHE A 583 -56.81 5.04 -8.91
C PHE A 583 -55.81 4.46 -7.93
N ASN A 584 -55.53 3.17 -8.07
CA ASN A 584 -54.57 2.45 -7.28
C ASN A 584 -53.24 2.32 -8.04
N VAL A 585 -52.13 2.52 -7.33
CA VAL A 585 -50.75 2.43 -7.85
C VAL A 585 -49.99 1.34 -7.12
N ARG A 586 -49.39 0.44 -7.88
CA ARG A 586 -48.51 -0.62 -7.37
C ARG A 586 -47.20 -0.62 -8.14
N GLN A 587 -46.10 -0.94 -7.48
CA GLN A 587 -44.82 -1.16 -8.17
C GLN A 587 -44.83 -2.53 -8.86
N SER A 588 -44.54 -2.56 -10.17
CA SER A 588 -44.40 -3.82 -10.93
C SER A 588 -42.95 -4.26 -11.02
N ASP A 589 -42.05 -3.31 -11.27
CA ASP A 589 -40.59 -3.49 -11.25
C ASP A 589 -39.92 -2.13 -10.96
N ASN A 590 -38.58 -2.07 -10.99
CA ASN A 590 -37.84 -0.82 -10.72
C ASN A 590 -38.07 0.30 -11.75
N ARG A 591 -38.65 -0.02 -12.92
CA ARG A 591 -38.86 0.93 -14.02
C ARG A 591 -40.34 1.19 -14.32
N ASN A 592 -41.26 0.45 -13.70
CA ASN A 592 -42.67 0.43 -14.08
C ASN A 592 -43.61 0.40 -12.87
N PHE A 593 -44.59 1.30 -12.89
CA PHE A 593 -45.77 1.29 -12.03
C PHE A 593 -46.97 0.69 -12.75
N LEU A 594 -47.77 -0.08 -12.01
CA LEU A 594 -49.06 -0.58 -12.45
C LEU A 594 -50.15 0.30 -11.87
N VAL A 595 -50.98 0.90 -12.72
CA VAL A 595 -52.08 1.77 -12.35
C VAL A 595 -53.42 1.11 -12.66
N ARG A 596 -54.32 1.07 -11.67
CA ARG A 596 -55.67 0.51 -11.78
C ARG A 596 -56.72 1.57 -11.44
N PRO A 597 -57.59 1.99 -12.38
CA PRO A 597 -58.68 2.91 -12.08
C PRO A 597 -59.75 2.22 -11.24
N GLU A 598 -60.19 2.85 -10.15
CA GLU A 598 -61.15 2.24 -9.21
C GLU A 598 -62.58 2.16 -9.78
N GLY A 599 -62.91 2.98 -10.78
CA GLY A 599 -64.26 3.10 -11.37
C GLY A 599 -64.42 2.58 -12.82
N SER A 600 -63.47 1.84 -13.38
CA SER A 600 -63.54 1.40 -14.79
C SER A 600 -64.16 0.00 -14.98
N VAL A 601 -65.12 -0.11 -15.90
CA VAL A 601 -65.85 -1.37 -16.21
C VAL A 601 -64.92 -2.46 -16.80
N ARG A 602 -63.78 -2.06 -17.37
CA ARG A 602 -62.68 -2.94 -17.81
C ARG A 602 -61.51 -2.75 -16.84
N LYS A 603 -61.26 -3.72 -15.96
CA LYS A 603 -60.16 -3.76 -14.97
C LYS A 603 -58.75 -3.87 -15.61
N ASN A 604 -58.53 -3.20 -16.73
CA ASN A 604 -57.23 -3.26 -17.41
C ASN A 604 -56.28 -2.33 -16.68
N SER A 605 -55.32 -2.92 -15.98
CA SER A 605 -54.19 -2.21 -15.44
C SER A 605 -53.37 -1.57 -16.56
N ARG A 606 -52.91 -0.34 -16.34
CA ARG A 606 -51.99 0.36 -17.25
C ARG A 606 -50.60 0.36 -16.64
N THR A 607 -49.58 0.16 -17.47
CA THR A 607 -48.18 0.26 -17.05
C THR A 607 -47.67 1.66 -17.35
N ILE A 608 -47.16 2.34 -16.33
CA ILE A 608 -46.55 3.67 -16.43
C ILE A 608 -45.06 3.51 -16.13
N ASN A 609 -44.22 3.90 -17.08
CA ASN A 609 -42.78 3.85 -16.91
C ASN A 609 -42.29 5.04 -16.07
N THR A 610 -41.43 4.78 -15.09
CA THR A 610 -40.85 5.79 -14.18
C THR A 610 -40.13 6.91 -14.94
N GLU A 611 -39.46 6.59 -16.05
CA GLU A 611 -38.78 7.56 -16.93
C GLU A 611 -39.76 8.60 -17.48
N LYS A 612 -41.01 8.20 -17.78
CA LYS A 612 -42.04 9.15 -18.25
C LYS A 612 -42.48 10.11 -17.14
N ILE A 613 -42.48 9.63 -15.89
CA ILE A 613 -42.79 10.44 -14.71
C ILE A 613 -41.64 11.44 -14.48
N LYS A 614 -40.38 10.96 -14.55
CA LYS A 614 -39.18 11.79 -14.43
C LYS A 614 -39.09 12.87 -15.51
N ARG A 615 -39.28 12.51 -16.78
CA ARG A 615 -39.31 13.49 -17.88
C ARG A 615 -40.37 14.55 -17.68
N ARG A 616 -41.57 14.18 -17.22
CA ARG A 616 -42.65 15.14 -16.93
C ARG A 616 -42.27 16.07 -15.77
N TYR A 617 -41.60 15.56 -14.74
CA TYR A 617 -41.06 16.35 -13.64
C TYR A 617 -39.99 17.36 -14.11
N GLU A 618 -39.04 16.92 -14.94
CA GLU A 618 -37.88 17.74 -15.36
C GLU A 618 -38.19 18.73 -16.48
N SER A 619 -38.89 18.28 -17.53
CA SER A 619 -39.09 19.07 -18.77
C SER A 619 -40.47 19.73 -18.85
N GLY A 620 -41.43 19.26 -18.06
CA GLY A 620 -42.83 19.64 -18.22
C GLY A 620 -43.48 19.11 -19.50
N GLU A 621 -42.81 18.35 -20.36
CA GLU A 621 -43.41 17.82 -21.59
C GLU A 621 -44.44 16.71 -21.31
N MET A 622 -45.49 16.69 -22.13
CA MET A 622 -46.60 15.74 -22.04
C MET A 622 -46.42 14.63 -23.07
N THR A 623 -46.19 13.39 -22.61
CA THR A 623 -46.31 12.22 -23.49
C THR A 623 -47.77 11.76 -23.54
N SER A 624 -48.32 11.59 -24.74
CA SER A 624 -49.73 11.24 -24.94
C SER A 624 -50.07 9.86 -24.36
N GLY A 625 -51.19 9.78 -23.62
CA GLY A 625 -51.76 8.52 -23.13
C GLY A 625 -52.13 8.52 -21.63
N SER A 626 -51.15 8.64 -20.73
CA SER A 626 -51.32 8.45 -19.27
C SER A 626 -51.11 9.71 -18.45
N SER A 627 -51.15 10.88 -19.09
CA SER A 627 -50.86 12.16 -18.48
C SER A 627 -51.61 12.41 -17.16
N SER A 628 -52.90 12.04 -17.06
CA SER A 628 -53.69 12.26 -15.84
C SER A 628 -53.23 11.43 -14.65
N TYR A 629 -52.71 10.22 -14.90
CA TYR A 629 -52.17 9.33 -13.85
C TYR A 629 -50.73 9.73 -13.49
N ILE A 630 -49.91 10.08 -14.48
CA ILE A 630 -48.56 10.61 -14.26
C ILE A 630 -48.63 11.87 -13.39
N GLN A 631 -49.55 12.79 -13.71
CA GLN A 631 -49.74 14.00 -12.91
C GLN A 631 -50.31 13.68 -11.52
N GLY A 632 -51.17 12.67 -11.40
CA GLY A 632 -51.67 12.22 -10.10
C GLY A 632 -50.61 11.54 -9.23
N ILE A 633 -49.54 10.99 -9.82
CA ILE A 633 -48.38 10.43 -9.10
C ILE A 633 -47.39 11.52 -8.69
N LEU A 634 -47.25 12.57 -9.51
CA LEU A 634 -46.37 13.72 -9.25
C LEU A 634 -46.93 14.70 -8.18
N ASN A 635 -48.25 14.74 -8.03
CA ASN A 635 -48.93 15.53 -7.01
C ASN A 635 -48.88 14.81 -5.65
#